data_AF-K2SQJ2-F1
#
_entry.id   AF-K2SQJ2-F1
#
_cell.length_a   1.000
_cell.length_b   1.000
_cell.length_c   1.000
_cell.angle_alpha   90.00
_cell.angle_beta   90.00
_cell.angle_gamma   90.00
#
_symmetry.space_group_name_H-M   'P 1'
#
loop_
_entity.id
_entity.type
_entity.pdbx_description
1 polymer ?
#
loop_
_entity_poly.entity_id
_entity_poly.type
_entity_poly.pdbx_seq_one_letter_code
_entity_poly.pdbx_strand_id
1 'polypeptide(L)'
;MQKAVGEVRGQVAGREQEVRGLLAERERVRRERGVAHALLEVERRVGELEAGLVVGQGGGGGGAAKKENGTEAGSVESSDEDEDEEDEDSEDEDEGDTGGGISPARLRRLARQYLGVRQIVRKIGVEHPFLVAQEPRLTKIRNTLLLDLGAALKQAKAAGPQGKNRVLKVMSIYAEMDEGMEAVKVLKGGP
;
A
#
# COMPACT_ATOMS: atom_id res chain seq x y z
N MET A 1 9.92 -37.43 -55.47
CA MET A 1 10.42 -37.07 -54.13
C MET A 1 10.52 -35.57 -53.88
N GLN A 2 11.11 -34.75 -54.78
CA GLN A 2 11.33 -33.30 -54.50
C GLN A 2 10.05 -32.48 -54.25
N LYS A 3 8.94 -32.73 -54.96
CA LYS A 3 7.65 -32.02 -54.75
C LYS A 3 7.04 -32.25 -53.36
N ALA A 4 7.03 -33.50 -52.88
CA ALA A 4 6.49 -33.85 -51.57
C ALA A 4 7.25 -33.17 -50.41
N VAL A 5 8.58 -33.07 -50.54
CA VAL A 5 9.42 -32.37 -49.54
C VAL A 5 9.13 -30.86 -49.54
N GLY A 6 8.87 -30.27 -50.72
CA GLY A 6 8.50 -28.85 -50.83
C GLY A 6 7.15 -28.54 -50.16
N GLU A 7 6.16 -29.41 -50.34
CA GLU A 7 4.85 -29.28 -49.70
C GLU A 7 4.94 -29.37 -48.17
N VAL A 8 5.69 -30.35 -47.66
CA VAL A 8 5.94 -30.48 -46.21
C VAL A 8 6.67 -29.27 -45.66
N ARG A 9 7.68 -28.73 -46.36
CA ARG A 9 8.38 -27.50 -45.94
C ARG A 9 7.44 -26.29 -45.91
N GLY A 10 6.54 -26.16 -46.87
CA GLY A 10 5.52 -25.11 -46.89
C GLY A 10 4.56 -25.21 -45.70
N GLN A 11 4.11 -26.43 -45.38
CA GLN A 11 3.26 -26.67 -44.20
C GLN A 11 3.99 -26.37 -42.88
N VAL A 12 5.27 -26.75 -42.76
CA VAL A 12 6.08 -26.45 -41.58
C VAL A 12 6.28 -24.93 -41.43
N ALA A 13 6.61 -24.22 -42.52
CA ALA A 13 6.77 -22.77 -42.50
C ALA A 13 5.46 -22.04 -42.14
N GLY A 14 4.31 -22.52 -42.64
CA GLY A 14 3.01 -21.99 -42.26
C GLY A 14 2.70 -22.18 -40.78
N ARG A 15 2.95 -23.38 -40.25
CA ARG A 15 2.80 -23.67 -38.81
C ARG A 15 3.75 -22.86 -37.94
N GLU A 16 4.98 -22.63 -38.38
CA GLU A 16 5.95 -21.81 -37.64
C GLU A 16 5.46 -20.35 -37.51
N GLN A 17 4.92 -19.78 -38.58
CA GLN A 17 4.34 -18.43 -38.55
C GLN A 17 3.11 -18.34 -37.63
N GLU A 18 2.22 -19.33 -37.70
CA GLU A 18 1.05 -19.43 -36.83
C GLU A 18 1.46 -19.50 -35.35
N VAL A 19 2.38 -20.41 -35.00
CA VAL A 19 2.89 -20.55 -33.63
C VAL A 19 3.55 -19.26 -33.15
N ARG A 20 4.32 -18.59 -34.00
CA ARG A 20 4.94 -17.30 -33.66
C ARG A 20 3.89 -16.23 -33.35
N GLY A 21 2.81 -16.18 -34.13
CA GLY A 21 1.67 -15.28 -33.88
C GLY A 21 0.99 -15.58 -32.54
N LEU A 22 0.68 -16.85 -32.29
CA LEU A 22 0.04 -17.30 -31.04
C LEU A 22 0.92 -17.02 -29.82
N LEU A 23 2.24 -17.19 -29.92
CA LEU A 23 3.16 -16.86 -28.82
C LEU A 23 3.19 -15.36 -28.51
N ALA A 24 3.22 -14.51 -29.55
CA ALA A 24 3.17 -13.06 -29.36
C ALA A 24 1.85 -12.61 -28.71
N GLU A 25 0.73 -13.18 -29.15
CA GLU A 25 -0.58 -12.92 -28.54
C GLU A 25 -0.63 -13.41 -27.08
N ARG A 26 -0.12 -14.62 -26.81
CA ARG A 26 -0.03 -15.16 -25.45
C ARG A 26 0.78 -14.23 -24.54
N GLU A 27 1.89 -13.70 -25.02
CA GLU A 27 2.69 -12.75 -24.25
C GLU A 27 1.96 -11.43 -24.00
N ARG A 28 1.27 -10.89 -25.01
CA ARG A 28 0.44 -9.68 -24.84
C ARG A 28 -0.61 -9.89 -23.77
N VAL A 29 -1.40 -10.96 -23.87
CA VAL A 29 -2.47 -11.28 -22.90
C VAL A 29 -1.90 -11.49 -21.50
N ARG A 30 -0.73 -12.13 -21.37
CA ARG A 30 -0.07 -12.27 -20.05
C ARG A 30 0.30 -10.93 -19.44
N ARG A 31 0.81 -9.98 -20.22
CA ARG A 31 1.14 -8.63 -19.74
C ARG A 31 -0.12 -7.87 -19.32
N GLU A 32 -1.16 -7.90 -20.15
CA GLU A 32 -2.46 -7.28 -19.85
C GLU A 32 -3.07 -7.83 -18.57
N ARG A 33 -3.04 -9.15 -18.39
CA ARG A 33 -3.50 -9.80 -17.15
C ARG A 33 -2.68 -9.36 -15.94
N GLY A 34 -1.36 -9.26 -16.08
CA GLY A 34 -0.49 -8.75 -15.03
C GLY A 34 -0.85 -7.33 -14.60
N VAL A 35 -1.12 -6.44 -15.56
CA VAL A 35 -1.61 -5.08 -15.28
C VAL A 35 -2.97 -5.11 -14.58
N ALA A 36 -3.91 -5.94 -15.06
CA ALA A 36 -5.24 -6.05 -14.46
C ALA A 36 -5.17 -6.49 -12.98
N HIS A 37 -4.39 -7.51 -12.65
CA HIS A 37 -4.18 -7.92 -11.26
C HIS A 37 -3.54 -6.82 -10.41
N ALA A 38 -2.54 -6.13 -10.94
CA ALA A 38 -1.89 -5.04 -10.23
C ALA A 38 -2.85 -3.86 -9.97
N LEU A 39 -3.76 -3.55 -10.90
CA LEU A 39 -4.79 -2.52 -10.70
C LEU A 39 -5.81 -2.93 -9.63
N LEU A 40 -6.27 -4.19 -9.63
CA LEU A 40 -7.16 -4.72 -8.59
C LEU A 40 -6.50 -4.68 -7.22
N GLU A 41 -5.21 -5.01 -7.15
CA GLU A 41 -4.46 -4.96 -5.90
C GLU A 41 -4.31 -3.52 -5.38
N VAL A 42 -4.12 -2.54 -6.27
CA VAL A 42 -4.15 -1.12 -5.88
C VAL A 42 -5.50 -0.75 -5.28
N GLU A 43 -6.62 -1.11 -5.92
CA GLU A 43 -7.96 -0.79 -5.39
C GLU A 43 -8.17 -1.39 -3.99
N ARG A 44 -7.84 -2.68 -3.82
CA ARG A 44 -7.97 -3.38 -2.54
C ARG A 44 -7.15 -2.70 -1.45
N ARG A 45 -5.85 -2.48 -1.69
CA ARG A 45 -4.95 -1.87 -0.69
C ARG A 45 -5.30 -0.42 -0.37
N VAL A 46 -5.78 0.35 -1.34
CA VAL A 46 -6.27 1.73 -1.11
C VAL A 46 -7.49 1.70 -0.19
N GLY A 47 -8.46 0.80 -0.44
CA GLY A 47 -9.62 0.63 0.44
C GLY A 47 -9.25 0.22 1.86
N GLU A 48 -8.31 -0.72 2.01
CA GLU A 48 -7.80 -1.17 3.31
C GLU A 48 -7.09 -0.05 4.08
N LEU A 49 -6.29 0.77 3.39
CA LEU A 49 -5.63 1.93 3.98
C LEU A 49 -6.64 2.98 4.45
N GLU A 50 -7.66 3.28 3.64
CA GLU A 50 -8.72 4.21 4.02
C GLU A 50 -9.47 3.73 5.26
N ALA A 51 -9.87 2.45 5.30
CA ALA A 51 -10.52 1.86 6.46
C ALA A 51 -9.61 1.88 7.70
N GLY A 52 -8.34 1.51 7.54
CA GLY A 52 -7.35 1.48 8.62
C GLY A 52 -7.08 2.85 9.24
N LEU A 53 -7.12 3.91 8.42
CA LEU A 53 -6.97 5.30 8.86
C LEU A 53 -8.23 5.82 9.55
N VAL A 54 -9.42 5.55 9.02
CA VAL A 54 -10.69 5.93 9.65
C VAL A 54 -10.83 5.32 11.04
N VAL A 55 -10.47 4.04 11.21
CA VAL A 55 -10.46 3.37 12.51
C VAL A 55 -9.37 3.93 13.44
N GLY A 56 -8.29 4.50 12.90
CA GLY A 56 -7.26 5.21 13.67
C GLY A 56 -7.75 6.53 14.25
N GLN A 57 -8.57 7.25 13.48
CA GLN A 57 -9.14 8.55 13.84
C GLN A 57 -10.22 8.48 14.94
N GLY A 58 -10.91 7.34 15.08
CA GLY A 58 -11.95 7.14 16.09
C GLY A 58 -11.47 6.97 17.53
N GLY A 59 -10.15 6.87 17.77
CA GLY A 59 -9.57 6.59 19.09
C GLY A 59 -9.28 7.81 19.97
N GLY A 60 -9.42 9.03 19.46
CA GLY A 60 -9.02 10.23 20.20
C GLY A 60 -9.91 11.45 19.92
N GLY A 61 -10.98 11.59 20.71
CA GLY A 61 -11.69 12.87 20.89
C GLY A 61 -13.01 13.04 20.14
N GLY A 62 -14.12 12.69 20.82
CA GLY A 62 -15.39 13.42 20.82
C GLY A 62 -16.08 13.71 19.47
N GLY A 63 -16.93 12.78 19.02
CA GLY A 63 -17.92 13.06 17.98
C GLY A 63 -18.78 11.83 17.69
N ALA A 64 -20.00 11.82 18.21
CA ALA A 64 -20.94 10.70 18.15
C ALA A 64 -21.19 10.20 16.71
N ALA A 65 -20.86 8.92 16.45
CA ALA A 65 -21.35 8.18 15.30
C ALA A 65 -22.20 7.01 15.79
N LYS A 66 -23.50 7.20 15.58
CA LYS A 66 -24.64 6.31 15.81
C LYS A 66 -24.38 4.92 15.21
N LYS A 67 -24.48 3.87 16.04
CA LYS A 67 -24.59 2.47 15.61
C LYS A 67 -25.88 2.27 14.83
N GLU A 68 -25.82 1.86 13.57
CA GLU A 68 -26.89 1.10 12.91
C GLU A 68 -26.31 -0.05 12.06
N ASN A 69 -26.43 -1.23 12.67
CA ASN A 69 -26.59 -2.60 12.20
C ASN A 69 -26.61 -2.94 10.69
N GLY A 70 -25.86 -3.99 10.35
CA GLY A 70 -26.37 -5.14 9.58
C GLY A 70 -26.04 -5.21 8.09
N THR A 71 -25.15 -6.14 7.69
CA THR A 71 -25.43 -7.11 6.62
C THR A 71 -24.34 -8.16 6.51
N GLU A 72 -24.80 -9.40 6.38
CA GLU A 72 -24.03 -10.64 6.23
C GLU A 72 -23.45 -10.75 4.83
N ALA A 73 -22.21 -11.26 4.69
CA ALA A 73 -21.74 -11.82 3.42
C ALA A 73 -20.56 -12.78 3.62
N GLY A 74 -20.82 -14.06 3.37
CA GLY A 74 -19.98 -14.98 2.61
C GLY A 74 -18.52 -15.13 3.03
N SER A 75 -18.26 -16.11 3.90
CA SER A 75 -16.95 -16.73 4.04
C SER A 75 -16.57 -17.40 2.71
N VAL A 76 -15.57 -16.86 2.02
CA VAL A 76 -14.85 -17.52 0.94
C VAL A 76 -13.42 -17.74 1.40
N GLU A 77 -13.09 -19.00 1.65
CA GLU A 77 -11.71 -19.44 1.87
C GLU A 77 -10.92 -19.24 0.58
N SER A 78 -9.85 -18.45 0.65
CA SER A 78 -8.75 -18.55 -0.30
C SER A 78 -7.51 -18.82 0.53
N SER A 79 -7.08 -20.09 0.52
CA SER A 79 -5.74 -20.46 0.94
C SER A 79 -4.72 -19.95 -0.07
N ASP A 80 -3.54 -19.69 0.50
CA ASP A 80 -2.20 -19.99 0.00
C ASP A 80 -1.21 -18.83 -0.20
N GLU A 81 -0.15 -18.99 0.60
CA GLU A 81 1.27 -18.74 0.35
C GLU A 81 1.85 -17.36 0.70
N ASP A 82 2.22 -17.26 1.99
CA ASP A 82 3.57 -16.98 2.49
C ASP A 82 4.38 -15.85 1.83
N GLU A 83 4.43 -14.71 2.54
CA GLU A 83 5.70 -13.99 2.73
C GLU A 83 5.89 -13.81 4.25
N ASP A 84 6.69 -14.70 4.82
CA ASP A 84 7.31 -14.55 6.14
C ASP A 84 8.15 -13.26 6.16
N GLU A 85 7.60 -12.20 6.74
CA GLU A 85 8.40 -11.12 7.33
C GLU A 85 8.38 -11.31 8.86
N GLU A 86 9.26 -12.19 9.33
CA GLU A 86 9.73 -12.20 10.72
C GLU A 86 10.43 -10.85 11.00
N ASP A 87 9.65 -9.81 11.33
CA ASP A 87 10.16 -8.60 11.98
C ASP A 87 10.23 -8.93 13.49
N GLU A 88 11.26 -9.68 13.89
CA GLU A 88 11.70 -9.84 15.28
C GLU A 88 12.21 -8.49 15.81
N ASP A 89 11.32 -7.53 16.01
CA ASP A 89 11.56 -6.35 16.84
C ASP A 89 10.60 -6.42 18.05
N SER A 90 10.71 -7.55 18.76
CA SER A 90 10.03 -7.80 20.04
C SER A 90 10.84 -7.22 21.20
N GLU A 91 11.14 -5.92 21.19
CA GLU A 91 11.55 -5.19 22.39
C GLU A 91 11.06 -3.73 22.31
N ASP A 92 9.80 -3.50 22.66
CA ASP A 92 9.49 -2.28 23.40
C ASP A 92 8.26 -2.57 24.25
N GLU A 93 8.55 -2.92 25.50
CA GLU A 93 7.65 -2.78 26.61
C GLU A 93 6.94 -1.43 26.49
N ASP A 94 5.62 -1.50 26.36
CA ASP A 94 4.70 -0.37 26.41
C ASP A 94 4.69 0.22 27.82
N GLU A 95 5.84 0.70 28.30
CA GLU A 95 5.92 1.58 29.45
C GLU A 95 5.48 2.98 29.03
N GLY A 96 4.17 3.13 28.82
CA GLY A 96 3.55 4.44 28.73
C GLY A 96 2.45 4.61 27.70
N ASP A 97 1.49 3.68 27.60
CA ASP A 97 0.13 3.99 27.14
C ASP A 97 -0.58 4.93 28.13
N THR A 98 -0.10 6.17 28.21
CA THR A 98 -0.72 7.26 29.00
C THR A 98 -1.24 8.38 28.11
N GLY A 99 -1.20 8.21 26.79
CA GLY A 99 -1.73 9.17 25.83
C GLY A 99 -2.44 8.46 24.71
N GLY A 100 -3.77 8.57 24.66
CA GLY A 100 -4.69 7.94 23.70
C GLY A 100 -4.53 8.38 22.24
N GLY A 101 -3.30 8.33 21.73
CA GLY A 101 -2.94 8.54 20.34
C GLY A 101 -2.46 7.23 19.68
N ILE A 102 -2.49 7.18 18.35
CA ILE A 102 -2.09 6.01 17.57
C ILE A 102 -0.63 5.64 17.90
N SER A 103 -0.37 4.35 18.10
CA SER A 103 0.97 3.86 18.42
C SER A 103 1.93 4.02 17.22
N PRO A 104 3.23 4.33 17.44
CA PRO A 104 4.20 4.43 16.36
C PRO A 104 4.29 3.17 15.50
N ALA A 105 4.15 1.98 16.09
CA ALA A 105 4.15 0.71 15.38
C ALA A 105 3.01 0.63 14.34
N ARG A 106 1.79 1.04 14.73
CA ARG A 106 0.66 1.09 13.81
C ARG A 106 0.85 2.11 12.70
N LEU A 107 1.38 3.29 13.03
CA LEU A 107 1.68 4.33 12.01
C LEU A 107 2.73 3.84 11.01
N ARG A 108 3.77 3.15 11.47
CA ARG A 108 4.78 2.53 10.59
C ARG A 108 4.15 1.50 9.66
N ARG A 109 3.29 0.62 10.17
CA ARG A 109 2.59 -0.38 9.34
C ARG A 109 1.77 0.29 8.22
N LEU A 110 0.99 1.32 8.57
CA LEU A 110 0.16 2.04 7.59
C LEU A 110 1.03 2.80 6.57
N ALA A 111 2.16 3.37 7.00
CA ALA A 111 3.12 4.02 6.11
C ALA A 111 3.76 3.02 5.12
N ARG A 112 4.21 1.85 5.60
CA ARG A 112 4.74 0.77 4.74
C ARG A 112 3.70 0.30 3.72
N GLN A 113 2.45 0.09 4.15
CA GLN A 113 1.35 -0.27 3.25
C GLN A 113 1.14 0.79 2.15
N TYR A 114 1.13 2.07 2.52
CA TYR A 114 1.03 3.18 1.57
C TYR A 114 2.19 3.20 0.57
N LEU A 115 3.42 2.99 1.03
CA LEU A 115 4.60 2.91 0.16
C LEU A 115 4.53 1.71 -0.79
N GLY A 116 4.03 0.57 -0.32
CA GLY A 116 3.77 -0.61 -1.16
C GLY A 116 2.80 -0.30 -2.30
N VAL A 117 1.71 0.41 -2.01
CA VAL A 117 0.77 0.87 -3.06
C VAL A 117 1.48 1.78 -4.06
N ARG A 118 2.27 2.77 -3.59
CA ARG A 118 3.04 3.65 -4.49
C ARG A 118 4.00 2.87 -5.39
N GLN A 119 4.59 1.79 -4.90
CA GLN A 119 5.49 0.95 -5.71
C GLN A 119 4.72 0.23 -6.83
N ILE A 120 3.55 -0.31 -6.55
CA ILE A 120 2.69 -0.95 -7.57
C ILE A 120 2.27 0.08 -8.62
N VAL A 121 1.83 1.26 -8.18
CA VAL A 121 1.46 2.39 -9.07
C VAL A 121 2.62 2.77 -10.00
N ARG A 122 3.86 2.87 -9.49
CA ARG A 122 5.05 3.14 -10.31
C ARG A 122 5.34 2.03 -11.33
N LYS A 123 5.14 0.76 -10.98
CA LYS A 123 5.34 -0.39 -11.88
C LYS A 123 4.35 -0.40 -13.05
N ILE A 124 3.09 -0.02 -12.80
CA ILE A 124 2.05 0.07 -13.85
C ILE A 124 2.27 1.30 -14.74
N GLY A 125 2.65 2.42 -14.14
CA GLY A 125 2.78 3.72 -14.79
C GLY A 125 1.69 4.68 -14.34
N VAL A 126 2.09 5.86 -13.85
CA VAL A 126 1.19 6.85 -13.23
C VAL A 126 0.12 7.42 -14.17
N GLU A 127 0.34 7.33 -15.49
CA GLU A 127 -0.56 7.86 -16.51
C GLU A 127 -1.76 6.94 -16.82
N HIS A 128 -1.78 5.72 -16.26
CA HIS A 128 -2.88 4.80 -16.49
C HIS A 128 -4.22 5.43 -16.01
N PRO A 129 -5.29 5.48 -16.82
CA PRO A 129 -6.51 6.23 -16.49
C PRO A 129 -7.14 5.89 -15.14
N PHE A 130 -7.11 4.60 -14.77
CA PHE A 130 -7.55 4.16 -13.44
C PHE A 130 -6.71 4.78 -12.31
N LEU A 131 -5.38 4.83 -12.45
CA LEU A 131 -4.50 5.36 -11.41
C LEU A 131 -4.65 6.87 -11.25
N VAL A 132 -4.89 7.59 -12.36
CA VAL A 132 -5.25 9.02 -12.32
C VAL A 132 -6.55 9.22 -11.53
N ALA A 133 -7.55 8.36 -11.71
CA ALA A 133 -8.79 8.42 -10.92
C ALA A 133 -8.58 8.10 -9.43
N GLN A 134 -7.53 7.36 -9.07
CA GLN A 134 -7.19 7.02 -7.69
C GLN A 134 -6.31 8.07 -7.00
N GLU A 135 -5.70 8.99 -7.74
CA GLU A 135 -4.80 10.02 -7.20
C GLU A 135 -5.41 10.86 -6.06
N PRO A 136 -6.68 11.29 -6.12
CA PRO A 136 -7.31 12.02 -5.01
C PRO A 136 -7.37 11.19 -3.72
N ARG A 137 -7.64 9.88 -3.82
CA ARG A 137 -7.70 8.96 -2.67
C ARG A 137 -6.32 8.75 -2.07
N LEU A 138 -5.31 8.50 -2.91
CA LEU A 138 -3.91 8.37 -2.46
C LEU A 138 -3.39 9.65 -1.79
N THR A 139 -3.76 10.81 -2.31
CA THR A 139 -3.43 12.11 -1.71
C THR A 139 -4.09 12.27 -0.35
N LYS A 140 -5.37 11.88 -0.22
CA LYS A 140 -6.09 11.91 1.05
C LYS A 140 -5.44 11.00 2.09
N ILE A 141 -5.12 9.76 1.71
CA ILE A 141 -4.41 8.79 2.57
C ILE A 141 -3.09 9.38 3.06
N ARG A 142 -2.27 9.93 2.15
CA ARG A 142 -0.99 10.58 2.51
C ARG A 142 -1.20 11.70 3.52
N ASN A 143 -2.16 12.59 3.26
CA ASN A 143 -2.42 13.75 4.13
C ASN A 143 -2.90 13.31 5.51
N THR A 144 -3.77 12.31 5.61
CA THR A 144 -4.22 11.77 6.90
C THR A 144 -3.07 11.11 7.67
N LEU A 145 -2.22 10.33 6.99
CA LEU A 145 -1.01 9.76 7.60
C LEU A 145 -0.10 10.84 8.17
N LEU A 146 0.12 11.94 7.43
CA LEU A 146 0.95 13.04 7.89
C LEU A 146 0.34 13.79 9.09
N LEU A 147 -0.99 13.90 9.15
CA LEU A 147 -1.70 14.47 10.30
C LEU A 147 -1.52 13.59 11.55
N ASP A 148 -1.71 12.28 11.41
CA ASP A 148 -1.56 11.33 12.52
C ASP A 148 -0.12 11.26 13.03
N LEU A 149 0.85 11.20 12.11
CA LEU A 149 2.27 11.30 12.44
C LEU A 149 2.60 12.63 13.11
N GLY A 150 1.99 13.73 12.66
CA GLY A 150 2.18 15.05 13.25
C GLY A 150 1.63 15.14 14.67
N ALA A 151 0.45 14.56 14.92
CA ALA A 151 -0.14 14.45 16.24
C ALA A 151 0.72 13.59 17.18
N ALA A 152 1.15 12.40 16.72
CA ALA A 152 2.02 11.50 17.48
C ALA A 152 3.36 12.15 17.82
N LEU A 153 3.93 12.94 16.90
CA LEU A 153 5.17 13.67 17.11
C LEU A 153 5.03 14.82 18.12
N LYS A 154 3.93 15.59 18.04
CA LYS A 154 3.62 16.65 19.01
C LYS A 154 3.43 16.07 20.41
N GLN A 155 2.72 14.95 20.52
CA GLN A 155 2.53 14.22 21.78
C GLN A 155 3.87 13.71 22.35
N ALA A 156 4.69 13.07 21.51
CA ALA A 156 6.01 12.58 21.92
C ALA A 156 6.93 13.73 22.36
N LYS A 157 6.90 14.88 21.68
CA LYS A 157 7.66 16.07 22.08
C LYS A 157 7.17 16.64 23.41
N ALA A 158 5.85 16.69 23.63
CA ALA A 158 5.26 17.20 24.87
C ALA A 158 5.60 16.34 26.09
N ALA A 159 5.84 15.04 25.91
CA ALA A 159 6.31 14.12 26.96
C ALA A 159 7.78 14.35 27.39
N GLY A 160 8.50 15.32 26.79
CA GLY A 160 9.82 15.73 27.24
C GLY A 160 10.86 14.60 27.16
N PRO A 161 11.73 14.42 28.17
CA PRO A 161 12.79 13.41 28.16
C PRO A 161 12.28 11.97 27.97
N GLN A 162 11.10 11.64 28.52
CA GLN A 162 10.49 10.31 28.41
C GLN A 162 9.99 10.02 26.99
N GLY A 163 9.65 11.07 26.21
CA GLY A 163 9.17 10.93 24.84
C GLY A 163 10.26 10.86 23.77
N LYS A 164 11.56 10.96 24.11
CA LYS A 164 12.66 11.04 23.13
C LYS A 164 12.70 9.85 22.17
N ASN A 165 12.56 8.62 22.68
CA ASN A 165 12.55 7.42 21.85
C ASN A 165 11.34 7.43 20.89
N ARG A 166 10.17 7.84 21.38
CA ARG A 166 8.96 7.99 20.56
C ARG A 166 9.13 9.05 19.47
N VAL A 167 9.80 10.17 19.76
CA VAL A 167 10.15 11.19 18.75
C VAL A 167 11.01 10.58 17.65
N LEU A 168 12.08 9.85 18.00
CA LEU A 168 12.97 9.23 17.01
C LEU A 168 12.24 8.20 16.14
N LYS A 169 11.39 7.36 16.74
CA LYS A 169 10.57 6.39 16.00
C LYS A 169 9.63 7.07 15.01
N VAL A 170 8.93 8.13 15.43
CA VAL A 170 8.02 8.86 14.54
C VAL A 170 8.80 9.58 13.42
N MET A 171 9.98 10.12 13.72
CA MET A 171 10.88 10.71 12.71
C MET A 171 11.35 9.69 11.68
N SER A 172 11.64 8.45 12.08
CA SER A 172 12.04 7.40 11.13
C SER A 172 10.93 7.15 10.10
N ILE A 173 9.66 7.14 10.53
CA ILE A 173 8.51 6.91 9.65
C ILE A 173 8.37 8.05 8.63
N TYR A 174 8.55 9.30 9.06
CA TYR A 174 8.59 10.43 8.12
C TYR A 174 9.73 10.29 7.10
N ALA A 175 10.90 9.82 7.52
CA ALA A 175 12.03 9.62 6.61
C ALA A 175 11.76 8.49 5.61
N GLU A 176 11.19 7.36 6.05
CA GLU A 176 10.76 6.26 5.18
C GLU A 176 9.75 6.71 4.10
N MET A 177 8.92 7.70 4.41
CA MET A 177 7.94 8.26 3.48
C MET A 177 8.49 9.34 2.52
N ASP A 178 9.77 9.70 2.63
CA ASP A 178 10.39 10.88 1.99
C ASP A 178 9.79 12.23 2.47
N GLU A 179 9.25 12.29 3.68
CA GLU A 179 8.49 13.43 4.25
C GLU A 179 9.22 14.10 5.43
N GLY A 180 10.54 13.92 5.53
CA GLY A 180 11.37 14.45 6.61
C GLY A 180 11.28 15.97 6.81
N MET A 181 10.98 16.72 5.75
CA MET A 181 10.75 18.17 5.87
C MET A 181 9.48 18.51 6.64
N GLU A 182 8.40 17.76 6.47
CA GLU A 182 7.14 17.95 7.20
C GLU A 182 7.35 17.66 8.70
N ALA A 183 8.10 16.61 8.99
CA ALA A 183 8.58 16.27 10.33
C ALA A 183 9.26 17.46 11.03
N VAL A 184 10.20 18.13 10.33
CA VAL A 184 10.93 19.29 10.85
C VAL A 184 10.00 20.48 11.07
N LYS A 185 9.02 20.71 10.19
CA LYS A 185 8.03 21.79 10.37
C LYS A 185 7.22 21.57 11.64
N VAL A 186 6.73 20.35 11.86
CA VAL A 186 5.97 19.98 13.07
C VAL A 186 6.83 20.18 14.33
N LEU A 187 8.10 19.76 14.34
CA LEU A 187 8.99 19.95 15.48
C LEU A 187 9.28 21.42 15.81
N LYS A 188 9.39 22.28 14.79
CA LYS A 188 9.65 23.72 14.97
C LYS A 188 8.41 24.50 15.40
N GLY A 189 7.23 23.87 15.44
CA GLY A 189 5.96 24.53 15.76
C GLY A 189 5.41 25.36 14.61
N GLY A 190 5.81 25.07 13.36
CA GLY A 190 5.17 25.63 12.16
C GLY A 190 3.77 25.03 11.93
N PRO A 191 2.90 25.74 11.19
CA PRO A 191 1.44 25.50 11.13
C PRO A 191 1.07 24.04 10.84
#